data_AF-A0A180H1M0-F1
#
_entry.id   AF-A0A180H1M0-F1
#
_cell.length_a   1.000
_cell.length_b   1.000
_cell.length_c   1.000
_cell.angle_alpha   90.00
_cell.angle_beta   90.00
_cell.angle_gamma   90.00
#
_symmetry.space_group_name_H-M   'P 1'
#
loop_
_entity.id
_entity.type
_entity.pdbx_description
1 polymer ?
#
loop_
_entity_poly.entity_id
_entity_poly.type
_entity_poly.pdbx_seq_one_letter_code
_entity_poly.pdbx_strand_id
1 'polypeptide(L)'
;MNHERKRHRLLDDLFGSETEDEEDEIDSLDDFDLNSEEEEIPKPKIQRRPNKDQRHAEGNEKLMKDYLLDNSTYDDRDFVRRFQLRKELFLKIVRDVGSACPYFVQKPDCTGKLAKNTFEGPIAKT
;
A
#
# COMPACT_ATOMS: atom_id res chain seq x y z
N MET A 1 25.59 10.00 24.70
CA MET A 1 26.79 10.68 24.16
C MET A 1 27.27 9.89 22.94
N ASN A 2 27.17 10.51 21.77
CA ASN A 2 27.00 9.93 20.43
C ASN A 2 28.22 9.16 19.87
N HIS A 3 27.96 8.08 19.13
CA HIS A 3 28.95 7.23 18.42
C HIS A 3 28.87 7.43 16.89
N GLU A 4 29.12 8.65 16.42
CA GLU A 4 28.87 9.04 15.02
C GLU A 4 30.13 9.54 14.30
N ARG A 5 31.18 8.70 14.23
CA ARG A 5 32.43 9.03 13.52
C ARG A 5 33.02 7.88 12.70
N LYS A 6 32.18 7.04 12.07
CA LYS A 6 32.66 5.98 11.14
C LYS A 6 32.37 6.25 9.67
N ARG A 7 31.57 7.26 9.34
CA ARG A 7 31.14 7.54 7.95
C ARG A 7 32.11 8.44 7.17
N HIS A 8 32.94 9.23 7.84
CA HIS A 8 33.83 10.18 7.16
C HIS A 8 35.07 9.50 6.56
N ARG A 9 35.60 8.44 7.20
CA ARG A 9 36.81 7.75 6.70
C ARG A 9 36.61 6.99 5.40
N LEU A 10 35.39 6.57 5.09
CA LEU A 10 35.12 5.74 3.91
C LEU A 10 35.08 6.54 2.60
N LEU A 11 34.91 7.86 2.67
CA LEU A 11 34.81 8.72 1.48
C LEU A 11 36.18 9.12 0.95
N ASP A 12 37.17 9.32 1.83
CA ASP A 12 38.56 9.60 1.46
C ASP A 12 39.23 8.39 0.78
N ASP A 13 38.89 7.16 1.21
CA ASP A 13 39.41 5.92 0.64
C ASP A 13 38.77 5.54 -0.72
N LEU A 14 37.55 6.03 -1.00
CA LEU A 14 36.77 5.63 -2.18
C LEU A 14 36.89 6.62 -3.35
N PHE A 15 37.09 7.91 -3.06
CA PHE A 15 37.16 8.97 -4.08
C PHE A 15 38.27 9.99 -3.78
N GLY A 16 39.36 9.56 -3.14
CA GLY A 16 40.57 10.38 -3.01
C GLY A 16 41.00 10.90 -4.39
N SER A 17 41.04 12.23 -4.49
CA SER A 17 41.50 13.04 -5.64
C SER A 17 42.67 12.38 -6.38
N GLU A 18 42.71 12.32 -7.71
CA GLU A 18 42.83 13.47 -8.61
C GLU A 18 42.36 13.06 -10.02
N THR A 19 41.72 14.00 -10.69
CA THR A 19 41.54 13.98 -12.15
C THR A 19 42.89 14.30 -12.79
N GLU A 20 43.53 13.31 -13.40
CA GLU A 20 44.53 13.56 -14.43
C GLU A 20 44.13 12.75 -15.67
N ASP A 21 44.04 13.46 -16.78
CA ASP A 21 43.56 13.00 -18.07
C ASP A 21 44.41 11.84 -18.61
N GLU A 22 43.88 10.62 -18.67
CA GLU A 22 44.33 9.61 -19.64
C GLU A 22 43.12 8.91 -20.27
N GLU A 23 43.00 9.07 -21.59
CA GLU A 23 41.98 8.45 -22.45
C GLU A 23 42.27 6.95 -22.58
N ASP A 24 41.67 6.12 -21.72
CA ASP A 24 41.73 4.67 -21.90
C ASP A 24 40.43 4.12 -22.52
N GLU A 25 40.62 3.69 -23.76
CA GLU A 25 39.77 2.91 -24.65
C GLU A 25 38.77 1.98 -23.92
N ILE A 26 37.48 2.09 -24.27
CA ILE A 26 36.47 1.11 -23.88
C ILE A 26 36.79 -0.19 -24.63
N ASP A 27 37.62 -1.03 -24.03
CA ASP A 27 37.95 -2.33 -24.58
C ASP A 27 36.94 -3.37 -24.06
N SER A 28 36.11 -3.86 -24.99
CA SER A 28 35.25 -5.05 -24.92
C SER A 28 34.30 -5.21 -23.71
N LEU A 29 33.00 -4.99 -23.97
CA LEU A 29 31.89 -5.33 -23.07
C LEU A 29 31.56 -6.85 -23.02
N ASP A 30 32.51 -7.70 -23.39
CA ASP A 30 32.30 -9.14 -23.60
C ASP A 30 33.43 -9.96 -22.97
N ASP A 31 33.53 -9.95 -21.63
CA ASP A 31 34.08 -11.09 -20.91
C ASP A 31 33.54 -11.13 -19.45
N PHE A 32 32.22 -11.32 -19.32
CA PHE A 32 31.63 -11.72 -18.04
C PHE A 32 31.73 -13.24 -17.93
N ASP A 33 32.80 -13.70 -17.29
CA ASP A 33 33.07 -15.10 -16.99
C ASP A 33 31.88 -15.76 -16.27
N LEU A 34 31.15 -16.61 -17.00
CA LEU A 34 29.99 -17.40 -16.56
C LEU A 34 30.38 -18.58 -15.65
N ASN A 35 31.43 -18.44 -14.85
CA ASN A 35 31.85 -19.43 -13.84
C ASN A 35 32.23 -18.79 -12.50
N SER A 36 31.57 -17.69 -12.13
CA SER A 36 31.51 -17.32 -10.72
C SER A 36 30.67 -18.38 -10.01
N GLU A 37 31.29 -19.22 -9.18
CA GLU A 37 30.57 -20.00 -8.17
C GLU A 37 29.82 -18.99 -7.29
N GLU A 38 28.55 -18.74 -7.63
CA GLU A 38 27.68 -17.89 -6.82
C GLU A 38 27.54 -18.59 -5.47
N GLU A 39 28.33 -18.17 -4.48
CA GLU A 39 27.98 -18.43 -3.10
C GLU A 39 26.59 -17.82 -2.89
N GLU A 40 25.57 -18.68 -2.88
CA GLU A 40 24.19 -18.33 -2.61
C GLU A 40 24.15 -17.65 -1.23
N ILE A 41 24.23 -16.32 -1.18
CA ILE A 41 23.99 -15.57 0.05
C ILE A 41 22.55 -15.90 0.46
N PRO A 42 22.31 -16.62 1.57
CA PRO A 42 20.98 -17.07 1.90
C PRO A 42 20.09 -15.86 2.17
N LYS A 43 19.10 -15.63 1.29
CA LYS A 43 18.14 -14.53 1.43
C LYS A 43 17.47 -14.67 2.81
N PRO A 44 17.49 -13.63 3.67
CA PRO A 44 16.89 -13.72 4.99
C PRO A 44 15.40 -14.02 4.84
N LYS A 45 14.91 -15.04 5.55
CA LYS A 45 13.49 -15.38 5.57
C LYS A 45 12.71 -14.22 6.17
N ILE A 46 12.05 -13.43 5.31
CA ILE A 46 11.17 -12.34 5.75
C ILE A 46 9.97 -12.96 6.47
N GLN A 47 9.97 -12.92 7.80
CA GLN A 47 8.82 -13.34 8.59
C GLN A 47 7.74 -12.26 8.53
N ARG A 48 6.61 -12.58 7.91
CA ARG A 48 5.44 -11.69 7.91
C ARG A 48 4.81 -11.71 9.30
N ARG A 49 4.43 -10.53 9.79
CA ARG A 49 3.61 -10.43 11.00
C ARG A 49 2.26 -11.13 10.75
N PRO A 50 1.70 -11.84 11.75
CA PRO A 50 0.38 -12.44 11.61
C PRO A 50 -0.68 -11.37 11.37
N ASN A 51 -1.73 -11.73 10.61
CA ASN A 51 -2.89 -10.86 10.44
C ASN A 51 -3.55 -10.62 11.81
N LYS A 52 -3.85 -9.35 12.10
CA LYS A 52 -4.66 -8.97 13.26
C LYS A 52 -6.12 -9.02 12.88
N ASP A 53 -6.96 -9.65 13.69
CA ASP A 53 -8.41 -9.54 13.55
C ASP A 53 -8.84 -8.13 14.01
N GLN A 54 -9.24 -7.30 13.04
CA GLN A 54 -9.71 -5.94 13.30
C GLN A 54 -11.23 -5.87 13.47
N ARG A 55 -11.93 -7.01 13.58
CA ARG A 55 -13.39 -7.09 13.69
C ARG A 55 -14.10 -6.33 12.57
N HIS A 56 -13.60 -6.49 11.33
CA HIS A 56 -14.08 -5.74 10.17
C HIS A 56 -15.61 -5.77 10.01
N ALA A 57 -16.25 -6.92 10.29
CA ALA A 57 -17.70 -7.06 10.25
C ALA A 57 -18.44 -6.08 11.18
N GLU A 58 -18.01 -6.03 12.44
CA GLU A 58 -18.62 -5.21 13.48
C GLU A 58 -18.38 -3.72 13.21
N GLY A 59 -17.16 -3.37 12.80
CA GLY A 59 -16.82 -1.99 12.41
C GLY A 59 -17.65 -1.51 11.21
N ASN A 60 -17.91 -2.40 10.27
CA ASN A 60 -18.72 -2.12 9.09
C ASN A 60 -20.18 -1.82 9.43
N GLU A 61 -20.79 -2.69 10.22
CA GLU A 61 -22.17 -2.53 10.69
C GLU A 61 -22.32 -1.23 11.48
N LYS A 62 -21.36 -0.93 12.34
CA LYS A 62 -21.35 0.31 13.11
C LYS A 62 -21.25 1.54 12.21
N LEU A 63 -20.35 1.54 11.23
CA LEU A 63 -20.20 2.67 10.30
C LEU A 63 -21.48 2.91 9.49
N MET A 64 -22.17 1.84 9.07
CA MET A 64 -23.46 1.94 8.39
C MET A 64 -24.52 2.59 9.28
N LYS A 65 -24.67 2.11 10.52
CA LYS A 65 -25.63 2.65 11.49
C LYS A 65 -25.32 4.09 11.88
N ASP A 66 -24.06 4.43 12.04
CA ASP A 66 -23.66 5.74 12.53
C ASP A 66 -23.80 6.84 11.46
N TYR A 67 -23.59 6.51 10.19
CA TYR A 67 -23.42 7.53 9.15
C TYR A 67 -24.24 7.36 7.88
N LEU A 68 -24.54 6.14 7.44
CA LEU A 68 -25.00 5.89 6.08
C LEU A 68 -26.49 5.55 5.97
N LEU A 69 -27.08 4.95 7.00
CA LEU A 69 -28.52 4.67 7.04
C LEU A 69 -29.35 5.97 7.18
N ASP A 70 -30.65 5.87 6.89
CA ASP A 70 -31.58 7.01 6.99
C ASP A 70 -31.76 7.48 8.44
N ASN A 71 -31.82 6.54 9.38
CA ASN A 71 -31.88 6.82 10.82
C ASN A 71 -30.47 6.81 11.44
N SER A 72 -29.51 7.49 10.80
CA SER A 72 -28.12 7.50 11.27
C SER A 72 -27.96 8.29 12.57
N THR A 73 -27.09 7.82 13.47
CA THR A 73 -26.79 8.52 14.74
C THR A 73 -26.26 9.94 14.52
N TYR A 74 -25.52 10.14 13.42
CA TYR A 74 -24.93 11.42 13.06
C TYR A 74 -25.57 12.00 11.80
N ASP A 75 -25.79 13.31 11.82
CA ASP A 75 -26.38 14.06 10.73
C ASP A 75 -25.34 14.39 9.65
N ASP A 76 -25.81 14.89 8.49
CA ASP A 76 -24.95 15.26 7.36
C ASP A 76 -23.86 16.28 7.71
N ARG A 77 -24.14 17.18 8.65
CA ARG A 77 -23.16 18.17 9.14
C ARG A 77 -21.96 17.49 9.80
N ASP A 78 -22.21 16.46 10.60
CA ASP A 78 -21.16 15.69 11.27
C ASP A 78 -20.40 14.81 10.27
N PHE A 79 -21.11 14.27 9.27
CA PHE A 79 -20.49 13.54 8.17
C PHE A 79 -19.49 14.42 7.40
N VAL A 80 -19.87 15.66 7.05
CA VAL A 80 -18.95 16.63 6.42
C VAL A 80 -17.78 16.96 7.33
N ARG A 81 -18.01 17.17 8.63
CA ARG A 81 -16.91 17.46 9.57
C ARG A 81 -15.90 16.32 9.66
N ARG A 82 -16.36 15.06 9.59
CA ARG A 82 -15.51 13.87 9.80
C ARG A 82 -14.84 13.38 8.53
N PHE A 83 -15.58 13.32 7.42
CA PHE A 83 -15.10 12.79 6.13
C PHE A 83 -14.76 13.88 5.11
N GLN A 84 -15.03 15.16 5.45
CA GLN A 84 -14.78 16.31 4.57
C GLN A 84 -15.52 16.26 3.24
N LEU A 85 -16.59 15.46 3.16
CA LEU A 85 -17.43 15.24 1.99
C LEU A 85 -18.90 15.31 2.38
N ARG A 86 -19.77 15.74 1.46
CA ARG A 86 -21.22 15.62 1.66
C ARG A 86 -21.64 14.16 1.56
N LYS A 87 -22.53 13.71 2.45
CA LYS A 87 -23.06 12.33 2.47
C LYS A 87 -23.66 11.94 1.12
N GLU A 88 -24.49 12.81 0.55
CA GLU A 88 -25.10 12.58 -0.77
C GLU A 88 -24.06 12.39 -1.89
N LEU A 89 -23.00 13.22 -1.90
CA LEU A 89 -21.93 13.12 -2.89
C LEU A 89 -21.18 11.80 -2.72
N PHE A 90 -20.89 11.41 -1.49
CA PHE A 90 -20.26 10.13 -1.19
C PHE A 90 -21.10 8.95 -1.71
N LEU A 91 -22.40 8.94 -1.42
CA LEU A 91 -23.32 7.91 -1.92
C LEU A 91 -23.38 7.86 -3.45
N LYS A 92 -23.37 9.03 -4.11
CA LYS A 92 -23.32 9.12 -5.56
C LYS A 92 -22.03 8.52 -6.12
N ILE A 93 -20.87 8.89 -5.57
CA ILE A 93 -19.57 8.34 -5.97
C ILE A 93 -19.56 6.82 -5.81
N VAL A 94 -20.04 6.31 -4.66
CA VAL A 94 -20.09 4.86 -4.40
C VAL A 94 -20.94 4.15 -5.45
N ARG A 95 -22.11 4.70 -5.79
CA ARG A 95 -22.99 4.15 -6.82
C ARG A 95 -22.32 4.16 -8.20
N ASP A 96 -21.82 5.32 -8.61
CA ASP A 96 -21.23 5.52 -9.94
C ASP A 96 -19.99 4.64 -10.12
N VAL A 97 -19.08 4.64 -9.14
CA VAL A 97 -17.86 3.82 -9.14
C VAL A 97 -18.20 2.33 -9.04
N GLY A 98 -19.18 1.95 -8.22
CA GLY A 98 -19.64 0.57 -8.11
C GLY A 98 -20.19 0.03 -9.43
N SER A 99 -20.86 0.87 -10.22
CA SER A 99 -21.37 0.49 -11.54
C SER A 99 -20.29 0.48 -12.63
N ALA A 100 -19.35 1.41 -12.59
CA ALA A 100 -18.34 1.60 -13.62
C ALA A 100 -17.11 0.70 -13.44
N CYS A 101 -16.78 0.32 -12.20
CA CYS A 101 -15.51 -0.34 -11.88
C CYS A 101 -15.72 -1.73 -11.23
N PRO A 102 -15.36 -2.82 -11.93
CA PRO A 102 -15.52 -4.20 -11.44
C PRO A 102 -14.73 -4.54 -10.16
N TYR A 103 -13.80 -3.68 -9.75
CA TYR A 103 -13.03 -3.84 -8.50
C TYR A 103 -13.82 -3.46 -7.25
N PHE A 104 -14.86 -2.64 -7.40
CA PHE A 104 -15.71 -2.22 -6.27
C PHE A 104 -16.90 -3.16 -6.05
N VAL A 105 -17.06 -4.16 -6.93
CA VAL A 105 -17.99 -5.27 -6.71
C VAL A 105 -17.33 -6.29 -5.79
N GLN A 106 -18.03 -6.64 -4.72
CA GLN A 106 -17.58 -7.65 -3.77
C GLN A 106 -17.51 -9.02 -4.46
N LYS A 107 -16.35 -9.67 -4.37
CA LYS A 107 -16.12 -11.01 -4.92
C LYS A 107 -15.80 -12.00 -3.80
N PRO A 108 -16.21 -13.27 -3.94
CA PRO A 108 -15.82 -14.29 -2.99
C PRO A 108 -14.30 -14.47 -3.03
N ASP A 109 -13.70 -14.64 -1.86
CA ASP A 109 -12.29 -15.01 -1.73
C ASP A 109 -12.07 -16.47 -2.17
N CYS A 110 -10.81 -16.93 -2.16
CA CYS A 110 -10.46 -18.31 -2.52
C CYS A 110 -11.09 -19.37 -1.59
N THR A 111 -11.71 -18.96 -0.48
CA THR A 111 -12.44 -19.81 0.47
C THR A 111 -13.96 -19.75 0.23
N GLY A 112 -14.42 -18.99 -0.79
CA GLY A 112 -15.82 -18.76 -1.09
C GLY A 112 -16.51 -17.74 -0.18
N LYS A 113 -15.77 -17.04 0.69
CA LYS A 113 -16.31 -16.05 1.62
C LYS A 113 -16.25 -14.65 0.97
N LEU A 114 -17.36 -13.92 1.05
CA LEU A 114 -17.40 -12.53 0.60
C LEU A 114 -16.65 -11.63 1.61
N ALA A 115 -15.77 -10.78 1.09
CA ALA A 115 -15.00 -9.85 1.90
C ALA A 115 -15.89 -8.70 2.38
N LYS A 116 -16.33 -8.71 3.64
CA LYS A 116 -17.33 -7.76 4.18
C LYS A 116 -16.92 -6.31 3.92
N ASN A 117 -17.70 -5.60 3.11
CA ASN A 117 -17.48 -4.19 2.80
C ASN A 117 -18.69 -3.35 3.21
N THR A 118 -18.48 -2.03 3.30
CA THR A 118 -19.47 -1.06 3.83
C THR A 118 -20.76 -1.01 3.06
N PHE A 119 -20.77 -1.41 1.80
CA PHE A 119 -21.91 -1.19 0.93
C PHE A 119 -22.78 -2.42 0.68
N GLU A 120 -22.77 -3.39 1.60
CA GLU A 120 -23.80 -4.44 1.67
C GLU A 120 -25.13 -3.84 2.19
N GLY A 121 -25.83 -3.09 1.33
CA GLY A 121 -27.13 -2.45 1.59
C GLY A 121 -27.77 -1.97 0.27
N PRO A 122 -29.09 -1.72 0.21
CA PRO A 122 -29.95 -1.81 -0.98
C PRO A 122 -29.78 -0.64 -1.96
N ILE A 123 -28.58 -0.41 -2.47
CA ILE A 123 -28.30 0.62 -3.48
C ILE A 123 -28.24 0.01 -4.90
N ALA A 124 -28.27 -1.32 -5.01
CA ALA A 124 -28.12 -2.04 -6.28
C ALA A 124 -29.42 -2.60 -6.89
N LYS A 125 -30.61 -2.18 -6.45
CA LYS A 125 -31.88 -2.59 -7.06
C LYS A 125 -32.87 -1.43 -7.17
N THR A 126 -32.67 -0.59 -8.17
CA THR A 126 -33.73 0.18 -8.86
C THR A 126 -33.27 0.44 -10.27
#